data_AF-A0A1A8ANT8-F1
#
_entry.id   AF-A0A1A8ANT8-F1
#
_cell.length_a   1.000
_cell.length_b   1.000
_cell.length_c   1.000
_cell.angle_alpha   90.00
_cell.angle_beta   90.00
_cell.angle_gamma   90.00
#
_symmetry.space_group_name_H-M   'P 1'
#
loop_
_entity.id
_entity.type
_entity.pdbx_description
1 polymer ?
#
loop_
_entity_poly.entity_id
_entity_poly.type
_entity_poly.pdbx_seq_one_letter_code
_entity_poly.pdbx_strand_id
1 'polypeptide(L)'
;KMDHHCPWLNNCVGHFNHRYFFSFCLFMTLGCVYCSISCRNMFLDAYNSLERFKHLDSEKPGIPVTGMGLLLGLLPSGQTNFQTPAPPYTFKEKMFHKSIVYMWVLTSTAGVALGALTVWHAVLISRGETSIERHINKKEAVRLAQWGKLYKNPFNYSKLNNWKIFLGVEKKSHWVTRVLLPSGHPPHGDGLTWDVFPVKRDLIAV
;
A
#
# COMPACT_ATOMS: atom_id res chain seq x y z
N LYS A 1 -5.41 -24.81 -4.80
CA LYS A 1 -4.72 -24.12 -3.67
C LYS A 1 -5.23 -22.67 -3.50
N MET A 2 -5.94 -22.35 -2.42
CA MET A 2 -6.52 -21.02 -2.13
C MET A 2 -5.62 -20.25 -1.14
N ASP A 3 -5.52 -18.93 -1.28
CA ASP A 3 -4.87 -18.06 -0.31
C ASP A 3 -5.90 -17.29 0.55
N HIS A 4 -6.70 -16.43 -0.07
CA HIS A 4 -7.76 -15.66 0.60
C HIS A 4 -8.77 -15.11 -0.40
N HIS A 5 -9.92 -14.64 0.08
CA HIS A 5 -10.80 -13.79 -0.71
C HIS A 5 -10.40 -12.33 -0.52
N CYS A 6 -10.15 -11.59 -1.61
CA CYS A 6 -9.73 -10.20 -1.57
C CYS A 6 -10.90 -9.29 -2.00
N PRO A 7 -11.53 -8.55 -1.07
CA PRO A 7 -12.63 -7.65 -1.40
C PRO A 7 -12.22 -6.54 -2.37
N TRP A 8 -10.96 -6.08 -2.27
CA TRP A 8 -10.41 -5.02 -3.12
C TRP A 8 -10.30 -5.40 -4.60
N LEU A 9 -10.20 -6.70 -4.88
CA LEU A 9 -10.20 -7.22 -6.25
C LEU A 9 -11.55 -7.82 -6.66
N ASN A 10 -12.50 -7.86 -5.72
CA ASN A 10 -13.75 -8.60 -5.86
C ASN A 10 -13.52 -10.02 -6.41
N ASN A 11 -12.45 -10.68 -5.95
CA ASN A 11 -12.02 -11.97 -6.48
C ASN A 11 -11.24 -12.78 -5.42
N CYS A 12 -11.25 -14.09 -5.57
CA CYS A 12 -10.43 -14.99 -4.77
C CYS A 12 -8.99 -15.00 -5.28
N VAL A 13 -8.03 -14.98 -4.36
CA VAL A 13 -6.60 -15.18 -4.64
C VAL A 13 -6.24 -16.64 -4.35
N GLY A 14 -5.64 -17.30 -5.33
CA GLY A 14 -5.31 -18.72 -5.28
C GLY A 14 -4.36 -19.11 -6.42
N HIS A 15 -4.27 -20.40 -6.69
CA HIS A 15 -3.22 -20.98 -7.52
C HIS A 15 -2.93 -20.24 -8.84
N PHE A 16 -3.97 -19.90 -9.61
CA PHE A 16 -3.82 -19.30 -10.94
C PHE A 16 -3.61 -17.79 -10.96
N ASN A 17 -3.76 -17.09 -9.82
CA ASN A 17 -3.61 -15.64 -9.77
C ASN A 17 -2.77 -15.11 -8.60
N HIS A 18 -2.27 -15.96 -7.71
CA HIS A 18 -1.50 -15.54 -6.54
C HIS A 18 -0.23 -14.77 -6.92
N ARG A 19 0.46 -15.17 -7.99
CA ARG A 19 1.63 -14.41 -8.46
C ARG A 19 1.26 -13.00 -8.95
N TYR A 20 0.13 -12.86 -9.66
CA TYR A 20 -0.29 -11.58 -10.19
C TYR A 20 -0.69 -10.64 -9.06
N PHE A 21 -1.37 -11.19 -8.04
CA PHE A 21 -1.66 -10.46 -6.81
C PHE A 21 -0.38 -9.97 -6.12
N PHE A 22 0.63 -10.84 -5.96
CA PHE A 22 1.90 -10.44 -5.37
C PHE A 22 2.62 -9.36 -6.19
N SER A 23 2.71 -9.52 -7.51
CA SER A 23 3.30 -8.51 -8.40
C SER A 23 2.54 -7.19 -8.34
N PHE A 24 1.21 -7.22 -8.32
CA PHE A 24 0.37 -6.03 -8.13
C PHE A 24 0.72 -5.30 -6.82
N CYS A 25 0.77 -6.00 -5.69
CA CYS A 25 1.13 -5.38 -4.40
C CYS A 25 2.55 -4.80 -4.42
N LEU A 26 3.51 -5.52 -5.02
CA LEU A 26 4.89 -5.08 -5.12
C LEU A 26 5.01 -3.80 -5.96
N PHE A 27 4.47 -3.78 -7.18
CA PHE A 27 4.58 -2.62 -8.06
C PHE A 27 3.79 -1.42 -7.54
N MET A 28 2.62 -1.64 -6.92
CA MET A 28 1.88 -0.56 -6.26
C MET A 28 2.66 0.03 -5.10
N THR A 29 3.31 -0.80 -4.27
CA THR A 29 4.18 -0.33 -3.19
C THR A 29 5.35 0.50 -3.74
N LEU A 30 6.04 0.01 -4.77
CA LEU A 30 7.14 0.74 -5.41
C LEU A 30 6.68 2.07 -6.00
N GLY A 31 5.51 2.11 -6.64
CA GLY A 31 4.90 3.33 -7.16
C GLY A 31 4.58 4.34 -6.05
N CYS A 32 3.95 3.89 -4.96
CA CYS A 32 3.67 4.73 -3.79
C CYS A 32 4.96 5.30 -3.17
N VAL A 33 6.00 4.47 -3.01
CA VAL A 33 7.30 4.91 -2.49
C VAL A 33 7.95 5.93 -3.42
N TYR A 34 7.96 5.67 -4.73
CA TYR A 34 8.49 6.60 -5.72
C TYR A 34 7.79 7.95 -5.69
N CYS A 35 6.45 7.97 -5.67
CA CYS A 35 5.67 9.21 -5.56
C CYS A 35 5.95 9.94 -4.24
N SER A 36 6.02 9.22 -3.12
CA SER A 36 6.26 9.81 -1.80
C SER A 36 7.64 10.46 -1.70
N ILE A 37 8.67 9.83 -2.27
CA ILE A 37 10.05 10.35 -2.31
C ILE A 37 10.12 11.56 -3.25
N SER A 38 9.62 11.41 -4.48
CA SER A 38 9.70 12.46 -5.51
C SER A 38 8.92 13.71 -5.12
N CYS A 39 7.77 13.57 -4.46
CA CYS A 39 6.92 14.69 -4.04
C CYS A 39 7.29 15.26 -2.65
N ARG A 40 8.32 14.75 -1.96
CA ARG A 40 8.67 15.16 -0.60
C ARG A 40 8.91 16.66 -0.48
N ASN A 41 9.67 17.25 -1.40
CA ASN A 41 10.00 18.69 -1.33
C ASN A 41 8.76 19.55 -1.58
N MET A 42 7.96 19.19 -2.59
CA MET A 42 6.68 19.86 -2.87
C MET A 42 5.72 19.80 -1.68
N PHE A 43 5.70 18.67 -0.96
CA PHE A 43 4.92 18.53 0.26
C PHE A 43 5.36 19.51 1.34
N LEU A 44 6.67 19.63 1.60
CA LEU A 44 7.19 20.55 2.60
C LEU A 44 6.85 22.00 2.26
N ASP A 45 7.04 22.39 1.00
CA ASP A 45 6.71 23.74 0.52
C ASP A 45 5.21 24.03 0.64
N ALA A 46 4.37 23.05 0.29
CA ALA A 46 2.92 23.17 0.40
C ALA A 46 2.43 23.23 1.85
N TYR A 47 3.01 22.42 2.72
CA TYR A 47 2.70 22.42 4.15
C TYR A 47 3.05 23.77 4.78
N ASN A 48 4.26 24.28 4.54
CA ASN A 48 4.71 25.57 5.04
C ASN A 48 3.83 26.72 4.50
N SER A 49 3.40 26.65 3.24
CA SER A 49 2.49 27.64 2.65
C SER A 49 1.10 27.63 3.30
N LEU A 50 0.58 26.44 3.62
CA LEU A 50 -0.69 26.30 4.33
C LEU A 50 -0.62 26.82 5.77
N GLU A 51 0.47 26.58 6.49
CA GLU A 51 0.67 27.14 7.83
C GLU A 51 0.72 28.67 7.78
N ARG A 52 1.41 29.26 6.81
CA ARG A 52 1.38 30.72 6.59
C ARG A 52 -0.03 31.25 6.33
N PHE A 53 -0.82 30.56 5.50
CA PHE A 53 -2.20 30.97 5.25
C PHE A 53 -3.08 30.89 6.52
N LYS A 54 -2.86 29.90 7.40
CA LYS A 54 -3.57 29.80 8.69
C LYS A 54 -3.21 30.94 9.64
N HIS A 55 -1.92 31.31 9.71
CA HIS A 55 -1.48 32.45 10.53
C HIS A 55 -2.11 33.77 10.05
N LEU A 56 -2.09 34.03 8.75
CA LEU A 56 -2.72 35.21 8.16
C LEU A 56 -4.24 35.26 8.39
N ASP A 57 -4.91 34.11 8.36
CA ASP A 57 -6.34 34.03 8.68
C ASP A 57 -6.62 34.27 10.17
N SER A 58 -5.68 33.89 11.05
CA SER A 58 -5.80 34.03 12.51
C SER A 58 -5.46 35.44 13.02
N GLU A 59 -4.56 36.15 12.34
CA GLU A 59 -4.18 37.53 12.68
C GLU A 59 -5.19 38.59 12.21
N LYS A 60 -6.19 38.22 11.40
CA LYS A 60 -7.30 39.15 11.10
C LYS A 60 -8.03 39.48 12.40
N PRO A 61 -8.03 40.74 12.86
CA PRO A 61 -8.81 41.13 14.02
C PRO A 61 -10.29 40.91 13.69
N GLY A 62 -10.85 39.82 14.19
CA GLY A 62 -12.25 39.51 14.06
C GLY A 62 -13.05 40.51 14.88
N ILE A 63 -13.63 41.52 14.23
CA ILE A 63 -14.84 42.14 14.76
C ILE A 63 -15.95 41.10 14.52
N PRO A 64 -16.56 40.50 15.56
CA PRO A 64 -17.60 39.49 15.37
C PRO A 64 -18.85 40.15 14.76
N VAL A 65 -19.06 39.95 13.46
CA VAL A 65 -20.28 40.37 12.74
C VAL A 65 -21.41 39.34 12.95
N THR A 66 -21.55 38.82 14.16
CA THR A 66 -22.63 37.89 14.53
C THR A 66 -23.61 38.50 15.55
N GLY A 67 -23.38 39.74 16.01
CA GLY A 67 -24.30 40.46 16.90
C GLY A 67 -24.63 41.91 16.51
N MET A 68 -23.83 42.58 15.67
CA MET A 68 -24.04 44.00 15.34
C MET A 68 -24.92 44.28 14.12
N GLY A 69 -25.30 43.25 13.34
CA GLY A 69 -26.17 43.41 12.18
C GLY A 69 -27.57 43.94 12.51
N LEU A 70 -28.05 43.73 13.75
CA LEU A 70 -29.36 44.22 14.19
C LEU A 70 -29.32 45.67 14.72
N LEU A 71 -28.16 46.15 15.18
CA LEU A 71 -27.98 47.51 15.71
C LEU A 71 -27.56 48.54 14.63
N LEU A 72 -27.04 48.07 13.50
CA LEU A 72 -26.64 48.93 12.36
C LEU A 72 -27.82 49.55 11.59
N GLY A 73 -29.06 49.12 11.86
CA GLY A 73 -30.26 49.74 11.27
C GLY A 73 -30.68 51.07 11.91
N LEU A 74 -30.01 51.52 12.99
CA LEU A 74 -30.41 52.69 13.79
C LEU A 74 -29.38 53.84 13.79
N LEU A 75 -28.26 53.72 13.07
CA LEU A 75 -27.22 54.77 13.00
C LEU A 75 -27.36 55.58 11.70
N PRO A 76 -27.21 56.92 11.75
CA PRO A 76 -27.26 57.75 10.55
C PRO A 76 -26.12 57.39 9.60
N SER A 77 -26.38 57.50 8.31
CA SER A 77 -25.56 57.09 7.16
C SER A 77 -24.19 57.78 7.06
N GLY A 78 -23.34 57.58 8.05
CA GLY A 78 -21.91 57.92 8.02
C GLY A 78 -21.15 56.74 7.41
N GLN A 79 -20.47 56.99 6.29
CA GLN A 79 -19.70 56.00 5.54
C GLN A 79 -18.77 55.15 6.42
N THR A 80 -19.14 53.90 6.69
CA THR A 80 -18.18 52.89 7.15
C THR A 80 -17.78 52.00 5.99
N ASN A 81 -16.91 52.50 5.12
CA ASN A 81 -16.20 51.68 4.15
C ASN A 81 -15.13 50.85 4.90
N PHE A 82 -15.55 49.87 5.70
CA PHE A 82 -14.64 48.83 6.18
C PHE A 82 -14.36 47.88 5.01
N GLN A 83 -13.46 48.29 4.13
CA GLN A 83 -12.96 47.45 3.07
C GLN A 83 -11.88 46.56 3.67
N THR A 84 -12.22 45.31 3.96
CA THR A 84 -11.23 44.32 4.35
C THR A 84 -10.26 44.13 3.18
N PRO A 85 -8.93 44.24 3.41
CA PRO A 85 -7.96 44.00 2.35
C PRO A 85 -8.13 42.58 1.82
N ALA A 86 -8.03 42.42 0.50
CA ALA A 86 -8.07 41.10 -0.12
C ALA A 86 -6.96 40.22 0.49
N PRO A 87 -7.24 38.93 0.76
CA PRO A 87 -6.20 38.04 1.26
C PRO A 87 -5.02 38.01 0.27
N PRO A 88 -3.77 37.89 0.76
CA PRO A 88 -2.58 37.90 -0.09
C PRO A 88 -2.43 36.61 -0.93
N TYR A 89 -3.46 35.76 -0.94
CA TYR A 89 -3.51 34.48 -1.63
C TYR A 89 -4.93 34.23 -2.16
N THR A 90 -5.02 33.49 -3.25
CA THR A 90 -6.27 33.10 -3.90
C THR A 90 -6.78 31.76 -3.36
N PHE A 91 -8.09 31.53 -3.49
CA PHE A 91 -8.68 30.21 -3.16
C PHE A 91 -8.03 29.07 -3.95
N LYS A 92 -7.71 29.31 -5.23
CA LYS A 92 -7.07 28.33 -6.11
C LYS A 92 -5.69 27.92 -5.58
N GLU A 93 -4.88 28.88 -5.13
CA GLU A 93 -3.57 28.60 -4.53
C GLU A 93 -3.70 27.82 -3.22
N LYS A 94 -4.65 28.17 -2.35
CA LYS A 94 -4.91 27.41 -1.11
C LYS A 94 -5.32 25.96 -1.42
N MET A 95 -6.17 25.76 -2.42
CA MET A 95 -6.59 24.42 -2.84
C MET A 95 -5.45 23.61 -3.47
N PHE A 96 -4.59 24.23 -4.28
CA PHE A 96 -3.44 23.57 -4.88
C PHE A 96 -2.50 22.96 -3.83
N HIS A 97 -2.13 23.75 -2.82
CA HIS A 97 -1.27 23.27 -1.73
C HIS A 97 -1.97 22.17 -0.90
N LYS A 98 -3.27 22.29 -0.63
CA LYS A 98 -4.04 21.23 0.04
C LYS A 98 -4.05 19.93 -0.75
N SER A 99 -4.19 20.00 -2.07
CA SER A 99 -4.18 18.81 -2.93
C SER A 99 -2.81 18.12 -2.94
N ILE A 100 -1.71 18.88 -2.94
CA ILE A 100 -0.35 18.31 -2.82
C ILE A 100 -0.18 17.57 -1.50
N VAL A 101 -0.58 18.19 -0.39
CA VAL A 101 -0.52 17.58 0.94
C VAL A 101 -1.37 16.31 0.99
N TYR A 102 -2.60 16.36 0.50
CA TYR A 102 -3.50 15.20 0.44
C TYR A 102 -2.90 14.05 -0.38
N MET A 103 -2.38 14.35 -1.57
CA MET A 103 -1.76 13.36 -2.45
C MET A 103 -0.55 12.69 -1.79
N TRP A 104 0.34 13.46 -1.15
CA TRP A 104 1.51 12.92 -0.47
C TRP A 104 1.13 12.03 0.73
N VAL A 105 0.16 12.46 1.54
CA VAL A 105 -0.34 11.67 2.68
C VAL A 105 -1.00 10.38 2.19
N LEU A 106 -1.87 10.46 1.18
CA LEU A 106 -2.53 9.30 0.60
C LEU A 106 -1.53 8.28 0.04
N THR A 107 -0.56 8.73 -0.74
CA THR A 107 0.45 7.85 -1.34
C THR A 107 1.39 7.24 -0.30
N SER A 108 1.80 8.00 0.71
CA SER A 108 2.66 7.51 1.79
C SER A 108 1.95 6.47 2.65
N THR A 109 0.70 6.76 3.07
CA THR A 109 -0.09 5.84 3.90
C THR A 109 -0.46 4.55 3.16
N ALA A 110 -0.90 4.66 1.91
CA ALA A 110 -1.15 3.51 1.05
C ALA A 110 0.12 2.68 0.83
N GLY A 111 1.27 3.34 0.62
CA GLY A 111 2.56 2.67 0.46
C GLY A 111 2.98 1.87 1.69
N VAL A 112 2.76 2.39 2.90
CA VAL A 112 3.04 1.66 4.15
C VAL A 112 2.12 0.44 4.30
N ALA A 113 0.82 0.62 4.09
CA ALA A 113 -0.16 -0.46 4.23
C ALA A 113 0.09 -1.59 3.20
N LEU A 114 0.28 -1.24 1.93
CA LEU A 114 0.60 -2.20 0.88
C LEU A 114 1.99 -2.81 1.04
N GLY A 115 2.96 -2.06 1.54
CA GLY A 115 4.29 -2.56 1.85
C GLY A 115 4.27 -3.63 2.93
N ALA A 116 3.54 -3.41 4.02
CA ALA A 116 3.35 -4.41 5.07
C ALA A 116 2.69 -5.70 4.53
N LEU A 117 1.66 -5.55 3.69
CA LEU A 117 1.00 -6.68 3.03
C LEU A 117 1.97 -7.42 2.08
N THR A 118 2.75 -6.70 1.29
CA THR A 118 3.73 -7.26 0.36
C THR A 118 4.80 -8.07 1.11
N VAL A 119 5.34 -7.51 2.20
CA VAL A 119 6.31 -8.19 3.07
C VAL A 119 5.69 -9.44 3.69
N TRP A 120 4.44 -9.36 4.14
CA TRP A 120 3.73 -10.50 4.70
C TRP A 120 3.63 -11.65 3.68
N HIS A 121 3.15 -11.38 2.47
CA HIS A 121 3.09 -12.39 1.41
C HIS A 121 4.48 -12.91 1.03
N ALA A 122 5.50 -12.06 1.00
CA ALA A 122 6.88 -12.49 0.75
C ALA A 122 7.39 -13.48 1.80
N VAL A 123 7.01 -13.30 3.08
CA VAL A 123 7.33 -14.25 4.15
C VAL A 123 6.60 -15.58 3.96
N LEU A 124 5.32 -15.55 3.59
CA LEU A 124 4.53 -16.75 3.31
C LEU A 124 5.11 -17.56 2.14
N ILE A 125 5.40 -16.89 1.03
CA ILE A 125 6.03 -17.49 -0.16
C ILE A 125 7.39 -18.09 0.22
N SER A 126 8.20 -17.37 0.99
CA SER A 126 9.51 -17.87 1.46
C SER A 126 9.40 -19.12 2.32
N ARG A 127 8.26 -19.37 2.97
CA ARG A 127 7.97 -20.56 3.78
C ARG A 127 7.25 -21.67 3.00
N GLY A 128 6.85 -21.42 1.76
CA GLY A 128 6.08 -22.37 0.94
C GLY A 128 4.65 -22.54 1.45
N GLU A 129 4.04 -21.48 1.99
CA GLU A 129 2.71 -21.51 2.61
C GLU A 129 1.78 -20.46 1.98
N THR A 130 0.49 -20.74 1.93
CA THR A 130 -0.58 -19.74 1.78
C THR A 130 -1.00 -19.16 3.13
N SER A 131 -1.80 -18.10 3.10
CA SER A 131 -2.42 -17.52 4.29
C SER A 131 -3.24 -18.53 5.09
N ILE A 132 -3.98 -19.42 4.40
CA ILE A 132 -4.73 -20.52 5.03
C ILE A 132 -3.78 -21.59 5.59
N GLU A 133 -2.82 -22.03 4.78
CA GLU A 133 -1.84 -23.05 5.19
C GLU A 133 -1.07 -22.60 6.43
N ARG A 134 -0.68 -21.32 6.55
CA ARG A 134 -0.03 -20.80 7.76
C ARG A 134 -0.85 -21.05 9.04
N HIS A 135 -2.17 -20.88 8.98
CA HIS A 135 -3.03 -21.11 10.14
C HIS A 135 -3.14 -22.60 10.48
N ILE A 136 -3.24 -23.46 9.45
CA ILE A 136 -3.28 -24.91 9.60
C ILE A 136 -1.94 -25.41 10.17
N ASN A 137 -0.83 -25.02 9.55
CA ASN A 137 0.53 -25.38 9.95
C ASN A 137 0.82 -24.93 11.39
N LYS A 138 0.36 -23.74 11.79
CA LYS A 138 0.49 -23.27 13.18
C LYS A 138 -0.28 -24.16 14.15
N LYS A 139 -1.53 -24.52 13.85
CA LYS A 139 -2.33 -25.43 14.69
C LYS A 139 -1.70 -26.81 14.77
N GLU A 140 -1.22 -27.33 13.64
CA GLU A 140 -0.60 -28.64 13.54
C GLU A 140 0.76 -28.70 14.28
N ALA A 141 1.54 -27.62 14.22
CA ALA A 141 2.77 -27.48 15.00
C ALA A 141 2.52 -27.54 16.51
N VAL A 142 1.47 -26.87 17.00
CA VAL A 142 1.09 -26.95 18.41
C VAL A 142 0.64 -28.36 18.79
N ARG A 143 -0.17 -29.01 17.94
CA ARG A 143 -0.67 -30.38 18.17
C ARG A 143 0.47 -31.40 18.23
N LEU A 144 1.43 -31.32 17.31
CA LEU A 144 2.57 -32.25 17.28
C LEU A 144 3.54 -31.99 18.44
N ALA A 145 3.73 -30.73 18.85
CA ALA A 145 4.56 -30.40 20.00
C ALA A 145 4.04 -31.05 21.31
N GLN A 146 2.72 -31.16 21.47
CA GLN A 146 2.11 -31.88 22.61
C GLN A 146 2.48 -33.38 22.62
N TRP A 147 2.79 -33.95 21.46
CA TRP A 147 3.23 -35.34 21.32
C TRP A 147 4.75 -35.47 21.25
N GLY A 148 5.50 -34.41 21.56
CA GLY A 148 6.97 -34.39 21.46
C GLY A 148 7.50 -34.47 20.02
N LYS A 149 6.66 -34.21 19.01
CA LYS A 149 7.02 -34.26 17.59
C LYS A 149 7.22 -32.86 17.02
N LEU A 150 8.23 -32.70 16.17
CA LEU A 150 8.47 -31.45 15.44
C LEU A 150 7.66 -31.43 14.14
N TYR A 151 6.83 -30.40 13.95
CA TYR A 151 6.17 -30.17 12.67
C TYR A 151 7.16 -29.61 11.65
N LYS A 152 7.12 -30.19 10.44
CA LYS A 152 7.86 -29.70 9.27
C LYS A 152 6.89 -29.51 8.12
N ASN A 153 6.85 -28.32 7.55
CA ASN A 153 6.00 -28.04 6.38
C ASN A 153 6.45 -28.90 5.18
N PRO A 154 5.58 -29.80 4.67
CA PRO A 154 5.90 -30.66 3.52
C PRO A 154 6.10 -29.90 2.20
N PHE A 155 5.61 -28.66 2.09
CA PHE A 155 5.67 -27.83 0.88
C PHE A 155 6.74 -26.73 0.94
N ASN A 156 7.64 -26.77 1.92
CA ASN A 156 8.73 -25.80 2.05
C ASN A 156 10.02 -26.31 1.41
N TYR A 157 10.28 -25.99 0.15
CA TYR A 157 11.44 -26.48 -0.63
C TYR A 157 12.73 -25.67 -0.44
N SER A 158 12.83 -24.84 0.61
CA SER A 158 13.78 -23.73 0.82
C SER A 158 13.32 -22.40 0.21
N LYS A 159 13.80 -21.29 0.79
CA LYS A 159 13.38 -19.93 0.41
C LYS A 159 13.48 -19.70 -1.10
N LEU A 160 14.64 -19.93 -1.70
CA LEU A 160 14.86 -19.67 -3.13
C LEU A 160 14.01 -20.58 -4.03
N ASN A 161 13.91 -21.87 -3.71
CA ASN A 161 13.11 -22.78 -4.53
C ASN A 161 11.61 -22.48 -4.42
N ASN A 162 11.13 -22.07 -3.24
CA ASN A 162 9.75 -21.63 -3.09
C ASN A 162 9.44 -20.43 -3.99
N TRP A 163 10.36 -19.44 -4.06
CA TRP A 163 10.24 -18.31 -4.99
C TRP A 163 10.31 -18.73 -6.46
N LYS A 164 11.21 -19.64 -6.82
CA LYS A 164 11.29 -20.17 -8.19
C LYS A 164 9.99 -20.86 -8.61
N ILE A 165 9.42 -21.71 -7.74
CA ILE A 165 8.14 -22.40 -8.00
C ILE A 165 7.00 -21.37 -8.09
N PHE A 166 6.93 -20.43 -7.16
CA PHE A 166 5.89 -19.41 -7.10
C PHE A 166 5.87 -18.51 -8.33
N LEU A 167 7.04 -18.05 -8.77
CA LEU A 167 7.21 -17.18 -9.94
C LEU A 167 7.33 -17.94 -11.27
N GLY A 168 7.36 -19.28 -11.24
CA GLY A 168 7.57 -20.11 -12.42
C GLY A 168 8.95 -19.92 -13.06
N VAL A 169 10.01 -19.73 -12.29
CA VAL A 169 11.37 -19.51 -12.80
C VAL A 169 12.15 -20.82 -12.89
N GLU A 170 12.26 -21.35 -14.10
CA GLU A 170 13.07 -22.54 -14.44
C GLU A 170 14.47 -22.20 -14.99
N LYS A 171 14.64 -21.04 -15.63
CA LYS A 171 15.89 -20.61 -16.29
C LYS A 171 16.28 -19.22 -15.85
N LYS A 172 17.57 -18.86 -15.93
CA LYS A 172 18.05 -17.50 -15.58
C LYS A 172 17.38 -16.40 -16.40
N SER A 173 17.11 -16.63 -17.67
CA SER A 173 16.41 -15.66 -18.54
C SER A 173 14.96 -15.39 -18.11
N HIS A 174 14.33 -16.30 -17.37
CA HIS A 174 12.95 -16.14 -16.90
C HIS A 174 12.81 -15.07 -15.82
N TRP A 175 13.88 -14.66 -15.13
CA TRP A 175 13.81 -13.55 -14.19
C TRP A 175 13.35 -12.25 -14.87
N VAL A 176 13.76 -12.00 -16.11
CA VAL A 176 13.31 -10.82 -16.85
C VAL A 176 11.89 -11.00 -17.39
N THR A 177 11.64 -12.13 -18.07
CA THR A 177 10.39 -12.32 -18.82
C THR A 177 9.20 -12.79 -17.97
N ARG A 178 9.44 -13.36 -16.79
CA ARG A 178 8.41 -13.92 -15.90
C ARG A 178 8.24 -13.15 -14.58
N VAL A 179 9.25 -12.38 -14.15
CA VAL A 179 9.23 -11.64 -12.87
C VAL A 179 9.18 -10.14 -13.07
N LEU A 180 10.09 -9.58 -13.88
CA LEU A 180 10.14 -8.14 -14.13
C LEU A 180 9.01 -7.68 -15.07
N LEU A 181 8.79 -8.41 -16.17
CA LEU A 181 7.76 -8.10 -17.15
C LEU A 181 6.46 -8.88 -16.87
N PRO A 182 5.28 -8.32 -17.22
CA PRO A 182 4.02 -9.04 -17.15
C PRO A 182 4.07 -10.29 -18.04
N SER A 183 3.74 -11.45 -17.46
CA SER A 183 3.89 -12.73 -18.12
C SER A 183 2.63 -13.58 -17.95
N GLY A 184 2.13 -14.12 -19.06
CA GLY A 184 0.92 -14.97 -19.09
C GLY A 184 1.17 -16.47 -18.89
N HIS A 185 2.39 -16.91 -18.58
CA HIS A 185 2.73 -18.34 -18.46
C HIS A 185 1.89 -19.05 -17.37
N PRO A 186 1.54 -20.33 -17.45
CA PRO A 186 0.81 -20.97 -16.34
C PRO A 186 1.69 -21.08 -15.06
N PRO A 187 1.10 -21.14 -13.85
CA PRO A 187 1.84 -21.52 -12.65
C PRO A 187 2.29 -22.99 -12.74
N HIS A 188 3.22 -23.40 -11.87
CA HIS A 188 3.66 -24.79 -11.81
C HIS A 188 2.57 -25.69 -11.22
N GLY A 189 2.23 -26.78 -11.92
CA GLY A 189 1.25 -27.77 -11.50
C GLY A 189 -0.18 -27.47 -11.99
N ASP A 190 -1.12 -28.33 -11.61
CA ASP A 190 -2.54 -28.27 -11.98
C ASP A 190 -3.41 -27.58 -10.91
N GLY A 191 -2.85 -27.31 -9.74
CA GLY A 191 -3.55 -26.74 -8.59
C GLY A 191 -4.35 -27.74 -7.75
N LEU A 192 -4.39 -29.01 -8.17
CA LEU A 192 -5.04 -30.15 -7.53
C LEU A 192 -4.03 -31.00 -6.76
N THR A 193 -2.84 -31.20 -7.32
CA THR A 193 -1.77 -32.05 -6.77
C THR A 193 -0.49 -31.25 -6.50
N TRP A 194 0.27 -31.67 -5.49
CA TRP A 194 1.48 -30.99 -5.03
C TRP A 194 2.53 -32.00 -4.57
N ASP A 195 3.75 -31.88 -5.09
CA ASP A 195 4.83 -32.82 -4.80
C ASP A 195 5.39 -32.62 -3.38
N VAL A 196 5.20 -33.57 -2.48
CA VAL A 196 5.81 -33.54 -1.14
C VAL A 196 7.27 -34.05 -1.24
N PHE A 197 8.23 -33.31 -0.69
CA PHE A 197 9.69 -33.53 -0.61
C PHE A 197 10.33 -34.87 -1.10
N PRO A 198 11.59 -34.87 -1.65
CA PRO A 198 12.48 -33.73 -1.89
C PRO A 198 12.81 -33.54 -3.37
N VAL A 199 12.52 -32.38 -3.95
CA VAL A 199 13.31 -31.89 -5.09
C VAL A 199 14.65 -31.40 -4.52
N LYS A 200 15.62 -32.33 -4.40
CA LYS A 200 17.00 -32.06 -3.95
C LYS A 200 17.88 -31.43 -5.04
N ARG A 201 17.33 -31.16 -6.22
CA ARG A 201 18.05 -30.52 -7.33
C ARG A 201 17.65 -29.05 -7.38
N ASP A 202 18.64 -28.17 -7.46
CA ASP A 202 18.37 -26.80 -7.86
C ASP A 202 17.50 -26.82 -9.12
N LEU A 203 16.34 -26.15 -9.07
CA LEU A 203 15.40 -26.11 -10.21
C LEU A 203 15.98 -25.41 -11.44
N ILE A 204 17.16 -24.80 -11.29
CA ILE A 204 17.96 -24.25 -12.37
C ILE A 204 19.17 -25.18 -12.50
N ALA A 205 19.21 -26.01 -13.54
CA ALA A 205 20.45 -26.67 -13.92
C ALA A 205 21.50 -25.57 -14.20
N VAL A 206 22.67 -25.66 -13.55
CA VAL A 206 23.81 -24.76 -13.79
C VAL A 206 24.20 -24.83 -15.25
#